data_AF-A0A4Y7IAX8-F1
#
_entry.id   AF-A0A4Y7IAX8-F1
#
_cell.length_a   1.000
_cell.length_b   1.000
_cell.length_c   1.000
_cell.angle_alpha   90.00
_cell.angle_beta   90.00
_cell.angle_gamma   90.00
#
_symmetry.space_group_name_H-M   'P 1'
#
loop_
_entity.id
_entity.type
_entity.pdbx_description
1 polymer ?
#
loop_
_entity_poly.entity_id
_entity_poly.type
_entity_poly.pdbx_seq_one_letter_code
_entity_poly.pdbx_strand_id
1 'polypeptide(L)'
;MSYPSIKMSVENQGFLEWKEVFVSQEKGNRLVHYYLKDSAGDSVLAVIGTERSVRHMVYVAEDDFLKVYGADLSITDGFKWRSRREVVDWLTSLLSKPPRDRIRSFLKRA
;
A
#
# COMPACT_ATOMS: atom_id res chain seq x y z
N MET A 1 8.49 28.63 4.88
CA MET A 1 7.63 27.63 4.22
C MET A 1 7.48 26.45 5.18
N SER A 2 6.40 26.47 5.96
CA SER A 2 6.11 25.44 6.96
C SER A 2 5.20 24.41 6.29
N TYR A 3 5.67 23.17 6.17
CA TYR A 3 4.77 22.06 5.83
C TYR A 3 3.78 21.89 6.98
N PRO A 4 2.47 21.77 6.72
CA PRO A 4 1.52 21.51 7.78
C PRO A 4 1.86 20.14 8.40
N SER A 5 2.18 20.15 9.70
CA SER A 5 2.27 18.93 10.50
C SER A 5 0.91 18.24 10.47
N ILE A 6 0.80 17.23 9.62
CA ILE A 6 -0.32 16.28 9.68
C ILE A 6 -0.12 15.53 10.99
N LYS A 7 -0.84 15.96 12.03
CA LYS A 7 -1.07 15.15 13.22
C LYS A 7 -1.90 13.95 12.77
N MET A 8 -1.23 12.90 12.30
CA MET A 8 -1.84 11.58 12.20
C MET A 8 -2.01 11.07 13.63
N SER A 9 -3.24 11.11 14.12
CA SER A 9 -3.61 10.44 15.37
C SER A 9 -3.48 8.94 15.14
N VAL A 10 -2.43 8.37 15.74
CA VAL A 10 -1.93 6.97 15.66
C VAL A 10 -2.88 5.97 16.33
N GLU A 11 -4.20 6.10 16.14
CA GLU A 11 -5.14 5.14 16.71
C GLU A 11 -6.16 4.71 15.67
N ASN A 12 -5.79 3.63 14.96
CA ASN A 12 -6.65 2.80 14.10
C ASN A 12 -6.88 3.26 12.64
N GLN A 13 -5.86 3.82 11.98
CA GLN A 13 -5.87 4.19 10.57
C GLN A 13 -5.30 3.06 9.69
N GLY A 14 -6.06 1.98 9.54
CA GLY A 14 -5.71 0.94 8.58
C GLY A 14 -6.07 1.36 7.16
N PHE A 15 -5.32 0.86 6.17
CA PHE A 15 -5.71 1.02 4.76
C PHE A 15 -6.99 0.21 4.48
N LEU A 16 -7.86 0.73 3.62
CA LEU A 16 -9.12 0.07 3.24
C LEU A 16 -9.02 -0.66 1.90
N GLU A 17 -8.29 -0.07 0.95
CA GLU A 17 -8.10 -0.63 -0.38
C GLU A 17 -6.74 -0.25 -0.95
N TRP A 18 -6.30 -0.98 -1.99
CA TRP A 18 -5.17 -0.60 -2.83
C TRP A 18 -5.59 -0.56 -4.30
N LYS A 19 -4.88 0.23 -5.10
CA LYS A 19 -5.16 0.40 -6.53
C LYS A 19 -3.88 0.32 -7.36
N GLU A 20 -3.94 -0.42 -8.46
CA GLU A 20 -2.90 -0.48 -9.48
C GLU A 20 -3.18 0.52 -10.61
N VAL A 21 -2.19 1.31 -11.00
CA VAL A 21 -2.28 2.34 -12.04
C VAL A 21 -1.10 2.22 -13.00
N PHE A 22 -1.37 1.94 -14.28
CA PHE A 22 -0.35 1.96 -15.32
C PHE A 22 -0.05 3.40 -15.74
N VAL A 23 1.18 3.85 -15.52
CA VAL A 23 1.66 5.18 -15.95
C VAL A 23 2.28 5.10 -17.35
N SER A 24 2.99 4.02 -17.65
CA SER A 24 3.51 3.71 -18.99
C SER A 24 3.34 2.22 -19.28
N GLN A 25 2.89 1.90 -20.50
CA GLN A 25 2.71 0.53 -20.98
C GLN A 25 3.66 0.16 -22.13
N GLU A 26 4.54 1.08 -22.52
CA GLU A 26 5.49 0.89 -23.60
C GLU A 26 6.45 -0.27 -23.31
N LYS A 27 6.70 -1.10 -24.31
CA LYS A 27 7.60 -2.26 -24.18
C LYS A 27 9.03 -1.78 -23.95
N GLY A 28 9.65 -2.20 -22.85
CA GLY A 28 10.96 -1.73 -22.39
C GLY A 28 10.89 -0.55 -21.42
N ASN A 29 9.70 0.04 -21.19
CA ASN A 29 9.50 1.22 -20.35
C ASN A 29 8.17 1.13 -19.58
N ARG A 30 7.77 -0.07 -19.15
CA ARG A 30 6.56 -0.21 -18.33
C ARG A 30 6.76 0.41 -16.96
N LEU A 31 5.81 1.25 -16.56
CA LEU A 31 5.74 1.91 -15.25
C LEU A 31 4.35 1.70 -14.65
N VAL A 32 4.30 1.16 -13.45
CA VAL A 32 3.08 0.84 -12.71
C VAL A 32 3.19 1.39 -11.30
N HIS A 33 2.19 2.11 -10.84
CA HIS A 33 2.09 2.62 -9.48
C HIS A 33 1.04 1.84 -8.70
N TYR A 34 1.34 1.60 -7.43
CA TYR A 34 0.42 1.01 -6.48
C TYR A 34 0.14 2.02 -5.38
N TYR A 35 -1.14 2.37 -5.23
CA TYR A 35 -1.62 3.29 -4.22
C TYR A 35 -2.33 2.53 -3.12
N LEU A 36 -2.12 2.93 -1.87
CA LEU A 36 -2.93 2.53 -0.73
C LEU A 36 -3.89 3.67 -0.37
N LYS A 37 -5.12 3.34 -0.03
CA LYS A 37 -6.13 4.31 0.37
C LYS A 37 -6.55 4.09 1.80
N ASP A 38 -6.56 5.17 2.57
CA ASP A 38 -6.94 5.13 3.98
C ASP A 38 -8.45 5.27 4.18
N SER A 39 -8.88 5.31 5.44
CA SER A 39 -10.27 5.51 5.83
C SER A 39 -10.79 6.93 5.63
N ALA A 40 -9.91 7.93 5.52
CA ALA A 40 -10.27 9.30 5.16
C ALA A 40 -10.52 9.46 3.65
N GLY A 41 -10.08 8.48 2.85
CA GLY A 41 -10.19 8.48 1.40
C GLY A 41 -8.93 9.00 0.70
N ASP A 42 -7.89 9.34 1.45
CA ASP A 42 -6.61 9.79 0.94
C ASP A 42 -5.83 8.61 0.36
N SER A 43 -5.19 8.84 -0.78
CA SER A 43 -4.40 7.83 -1.48
C SER A 43 -2.92 8.18 -1.45
N VAL A 44 -2.09 7.26 -1.00
CA VAL A 44 -0.63 7.40 -0.93
C VAL A 44 0.04 6.41 -1.88
N LEU A 45 1.08 6.86 -2.59
CA LEU A 45 1.89 6.00 -3.46
C LEU A 45 2.76 5.11 -2.59
N ALA A 46 2.55 3.79 -2.66
CA ALA A 46 3.24 2.83 -1.81
C ALA A 46 4.37 2.10 -2.55
N VAL A 47 4.13 1.71 -3.80
CA VAL A 47 5.09 0.92 -4.60
C VAL A 47 5.12 1.39 -6.04
N ILE A 48 6.32 1.41 -6.62
CA ILE A 48 6.58 1.71 -8.01
C ILE A 48 7.17 0.46 -8.69
N GLY A 49 6.48 -0.05 -9.70
CA GLY A 49 6.91 -1.12 -10.59
C GLY A 49 7.51 -0.57 -11.87
N THR A 50 8.77 -0.85 -12.15
CA THR A 50 9.48 -0.44 -13.37
C THR A 50 10.01 -1.64 -14.14
N GLU A 51 10.14 -1.51 -15.46
CA GLU A 51 10.81 -2.50 -16.29
C GLU A 51 12.32 -2.28 -16.27
N ARG A 52 13.07 -3.19 -15.62
CA ARG A 52 14.54 -3.14 -15.57
C ARG A 52 15.17 -3.70 -16.84
N SER A 53 14.49 -4.64 -17.48
CA SER A 53 14.87 -5.26 -18.75
C SER A 53 13.62 -5.75 -19.45
N VAL A 54 13.65 -5.99 -20.76
CA VAL A 54 12.50 -6.48 -21.52
C VAL A 54 11.91 -7.73 -20.85
N ARG A 55 10.65 -7.65 -20.40
CA ARG A 55 9.89 -8.68 -19.64
C ARG A 55 10.26 -8.83 -18.16
N HIS A 56 11.18 -8.04 -17.63
CA HIS A 56 11.60 -8.10 -16.24
C HIS A 56 11.20 -6.84 -15.49
N MET A 57 10.07 -6.93 -14.79
CA MET A 57 9.66 -5.89 -13.86
C MET A 57 10.35 -6.04 -12.50
N VAL A 58 10.60 -4.91 -11.86
CA VAL A 58 11.05 -4.79 -10.47
C VAL A 58 10.12 -3.81 -9.78
N TYR A 59 9.78 -4.09 -8.53
CA TYR A 59 8.89 -3.25 -7.75
C TYR A 59 9.63 -2.78 -6.51
N VAL A 60 9.54 -1.49 -6.21
CA VAL A 60 10.25 -0.85 -5.10
C VAL A 60 9.25 -0.05 -4.29
N ALA A 61 9.33 -0.14 -2.96
CA ALA A 61 8.57 0.73 -2.09
C ALA A 61 8.99 2.21 -2.30
N GLU A 62 8.03 3.12 -2.19
CA GLU A 62 8.29 4.56 -2.36
C GLU A 62 8.93 5.14 -1.09
N ASP A 63 9.94 5.98 -1.26
CA ASP A 63 10.79 6.44 -0.15
C ASP A 63 10.01 7.32 0.85
N ASP A 64 9.14 8.21 0.37
CA ASP A 64 8.31 9.04 1.25
C ASP A 64 7.27 8.21 2.00
N PHE A 65 6.70 7.18 1.37
CA PHE A 65 5.85 6.20 2.05
C PHE A 65 6.60 5.46 3.17
N LEU A 66 7.84 5.02 2.91
CA LEU A 66 8.67 4.35 3.93
C LEU A 66 9.04 5.28 5.08
N LYS A 67 9.30 6.56 4.82
CA LYS A 67 9.59 7.54 5.90
C LYS A 67 8.40 7.73 6.83
N VAL A 68 7.18 7.66 6.30
CA VAL A 68 5.95 7.92 7.06
C VAL A 68 5.42 6.64 7.73
N TYR A 69 5.43 5.51 7.02
CA TYR A 69 4.78 4.26 7.45
C TYR A 69 5.75 3.09 7.66
N GLY A 70 7.00 3.19 7.23
CA GLY A 70 7.95 2.05 7.22
C GLY A 70 8.25 1.48 8.60
N ALA A 71 8.30 2.33 9.64
CA ALA A 71 8.52 1.90 11.02
C ALA A 71 7.38 1.01 11.55
N ASP A 72 6.13 1.36 11.22
CA ASP A 72 4.94 0.63 11.67
C ASP A 72 4.72 -0.67 10.88
N LEU A 73 5.19 -0.70 9.63
CA LEU A 73 4.98 -1.82 8.72
C LEU A 73 6.13 -2.83 8.73
N SER A 74 7.16 -2.64 9.56
CA SER A 74 8.37 -3.46 9.63
C SER A 74 9.09 -3.62 8.28
N ILE A 75 8.98 -2.60 7.43
CA ILE A 75 9.58 -2.61 6.09
C ILE A 75 10.93 -1.93 6.22
N THR A 76 12.00 -2.67 5.93
CA THR A 76 13.32 -2.08 5.84
C THR A 76 13.44 -1.28 4.55
N ASP A 77 14.18 -0.16 4.63
CA ASP A 77 14.54 0.68 3.49
C ASP A 77 15.04 -0.18 2.30
N GLY A 78 14.51 0.08 1.10
CA GLY A 78 14.89 -0.65 -0.11
C GLY A 78 14.25 -2.03 -0.31
N PHE A 79 13.07 -2.28 0.27
CA PHE A 79 12.29 -3.48 -0.03
C PHE A 79 11.97 -3.54 -1.53
N LYS A 80 12.49 -4.58 -2.19
CA LYS A 80 12.37 -4.80 -3.64
C LYS A 80 11.71 -6.14 -3.91
N TRP A 81 10.61 -6.11 -4.65
CA TRP A 81 9.93 -7.32 -5.10
C TRP A 81 10.28 -7.64 -6.55
N ARG A 82 10.36 -8.94 -6.86
CA ARG A 82 10.64 -9.45 -8.21
C ARG A 82 9.38 -9.90 -8.94
N SER A 83 8.26 -10.02 -8.24
CA SER A 83 6.98 -10.42 -8.80
C SER A 83 5.85 -9.50 -8.36
N ARG A 84 4.88 -9.29 -9.27
CA ARG A 84 3.62 -8.58 -8.97
C ARG A 84 2.88 -9.22 -7.80
N ARG A 85 2.93 -10.56 -7.72
CA ARG A 85 2.25 -11.32 -6.68
C ARG A 85 2.71 -10.91 -5.29
N GLU A 86 4.02 -10.83 -5.06
CA GLU A 86 4.53 -10.44 -3.74
C GLU A 86 4.10 -9.02 -3.36
N VAL A 87 4.06 -8.09 -4.32
CA VAL A 87 3.56 -6.73 -4.11
C VAL A 87 2.08 -6.76 -3.69
N VAL A 88 1.25 -7.51 -4.42
CA VAL A 88 -0.18 -7.63 -4.13
C VAL A 88 -0.43 -8.30 -2.78
N ASP A 89 0.31 -9.37 -2.46
CA ASP A 89 0.20 -10.08 -1.19
C ASP A 89 0.59 -9.15 -0.02
N TRP A 90 1.65 -8.36 -0.19
CA TRP A 90 2.05 -7.35 0.79
C TRP A 90 1.03 -6.20 0.91
N LEU A 91 0.57 -5.59 -0.18
CA LEU A 91 -0.47 -4.54 -0.13
C LEU A 91 -1.76 -5.03 0.53
N THR A 92 -2.12 -6.28 0.30
CA THR A 92 -3.32 -6.88 0.87
C THR A 92 -3.16 -7.16 2.36
N SER A 93 -1.94 -7.48 2.83
CA SER A 93 -1.68 -7.68 4.27
C SER A 93 -1.79 -6.38 5.07
N LEU A 94 -1.64 -5.22 4.41
CA LEU A 94 -1.79 -3.89 4.99
C LEU A 94 -3.24 -3.43 5.12
N LEU A 95 -4.17 -4.11 4.46
CA LEU A 95 -5.58 -3.73 4.54
C LEU A 95 -6.15 -4.14 5.90
N SER A 96 -6.81 -3.20 6.56
CA SER A 96 -7.61 -3.49 7.74
C SER A 96 -8.75 -4.43 7.36
N LYS A 97 -8.95 -5.47 8.18
CA LYS A 97 -10.12 -6.34 8.01
C LYS A 97 -11.37 -5.49 8.22
N PRO A 98 -12.36 -5.53 7.30
CA PRO A 98 -13.62 -4.84 7.53
C PRO A 98 -14.23 -5.37 8.83
N PRO A 99 -14.83 -4.51 9.68
CA PRO A 99 -15.47 -4.93 10.91
C PRO A 99 -16.77 -5.69 10.60
N ARG A 100 -16.67 -6.94 10.15
CA ARG A 100 -17.82 -7.82 9.90
C ARG A 100 -18.00 -8.96 10.91
N ASP A 101 -17.09 -9.13 11.86
CA ASP A 101 -17.17 -10.21 12.86
C ASP A 101 -17.51 -9.77 14.29
N ARG A 102 -17.91 -8.51 14.53
CA ARG A 102 -18.31 -8.07 15.88
C ARG A 102 -19.82 -8.20 16.19
N ILE A 103 -20.65 -8.46 15.18
CA ILE A 103 -22.13 -8.47 15.33
C ILE A 103 -22.72 -9.88 15.46
N ARG A 104 -21.97 -10.96 15.16
CA ARG A 104 -22.50 -12.34 15.26
C ARG A 104 -22.53 -12.93 16.68
N SER A 105 -22.08 -12.21 17.70
CA SER A 105 -22.15 -12.69 19.10
C SER A 105 -23.49 -12.36 19.80
N PHE A 106 -24.35 -11.52 19.23
CA PHE A 106 -25.61 -11.09 19.88
C PHE A 106 -26.88 -11.84 19.44
N LEU A 107 -26.79 -12.77 18.48
CA LEU A 107 -27.98 -13.53 18.01
C LEU A 107 -27.88 -15.05 18.28
N LYS A 108 -27.32 -15.44 19.42
CA LYS A 108 -27.46 -16.81 19.97
C LYS A 108 -28.05 -16.83 21.39
N ARG A 109 -28.92 -15.88 21.72
CA ARG A 109 -29.82 -15.99 22.88
C ARG A 109 -31.19 -15.40 22.53
N ALA A 110 -32.02 -16.21 21.91
CA ALA A 110 -33.48 -16.15 22.01
C ALA A 110 -33.98 -17.59 21.98
#